data_AF-A0A7C5ARQ6-F1
#
_entry.id   AF-A0A7C5ARQ6-F1
#
_cell.length_a   1.000
_cell.length_b   1.000
_cell.length_c   1.000
_cell.angle_alpha   90.00
_cell.angle_beta   90.00
_cell.angle_gamma   90.00
#
_symmetry.space_group_name_H-M   'P 1'
#
loop_
_entity.id
_entity.type
_entity.pdbx_description
1 polymer ?
#
loop_
_entity_poly.entity_id
_entity_poly.type
_entity_poly.pdbx_seq_one_letter_code
_entity_poly.pdbx_strand_id
1 'polypeptide(L)'
;MARSVDGRRKARLVLDRLERALAREYRRQLRQAGRPGIALDQAGALLGALAFLLEAQARLRQAQSREELQVLEALEEQALAEWRSQAREHWAARELLLRLLELLNGAMREALDVQGEPAPARREVVVPSVLLYQAREEIFPPERLLVVAGQREKDGVWLEAAFDVTGASSTGHVRADPTRLARALIAMERTDRFLAAWMHSHPGNSPEATRPSPIDLRQQEDWLRDYSPYLLGATFAGDWIRFWGRALTEGQVTLRIAGAGVAPEEGDGTLWRFA
;
A
#
# COMPACT_ATOMS: atom_id res chain seq x y z
N MET A 1 0.21 -4.15 -32.94
CA MET A 1 0.04 -3.43 -31.65
C MET A 1 -0.74 -4.21 -30.59
N ALA A 2 -1.81 -4.96 -30.89
CA ALA A 2 -2.58 -5.70 -29.87
C ALA A 2 -1.82 -6.84 -29.12
N ARG A 3 -0.69 -7.34 -29.65
CA ARG A 3 0.06 -8.46 -29.05
C ARG A 3 1.01 -8.06 -27.90
N SER A 4 1.44 -6.80 -27.80
CA SER A 4 2.32 -6.36 -26.70
C SER A 4 1.57 -6.12 -25.40
N VAL A 5 0.28 -5.77 -25.48
CA VAL A 5 -0.59 -5.52 -24.32
C VAL A 5 -0.88 -6.81 -23.53
N ASP A 6 -1.06 -7.96 -24.22
CA ASP A 6 -1.29 -9.26 -23.57
C ASP A 6 -0.05 -9.79 -22.85
N GLY A 7 1.14 -9.59 -23.42
CA GLY A 7 2.42 -9.98 -22.79
C GLY A 7 2.71 -9.19 -21.52
N ARG A 8 2.45 -7.88 -21.53
CA ARG A 8 2.64 -7.01 -20.36
C ARG A 8 1.65 -7.31 -19.23
N ARG A 9 0.38 -7.61 -19.58
CA ARG A 9 -0.63 -8.02 -18.60
C ARG A 9 -0.28 -9.36 -17.93
N LYS A 10 0.26 -10.31 -18.69
CA LYS A 10 0.74 -11.59 -18.15
C LYS A 10 1.96 -11.44 -17.24
N ALA A 11 2.95 -10.65 -17.67
CA ALA A 11 4.10 -10.32 -16.83
C ALA A 11 3.64 -9.70 -15.48
N ARG A 12 2.70 -8.76 -15.51
CA ARG A 12 2.14 -8.15 -14.28
C ARG A 12 1.46 -9.17 -13.35
N LEU A 13 0.68 -10.09 -13.91
CA LEU A 13 0.00 -11.16 -13.17
C LEU A 13 0.97 -12.14 -12.50
N VAL A 14 2.05 -12.45 -13.19
CA VAL A 14 3.12 -13.32 -12.73
C VAL A 14 3.86 -12.67 -11.55
N LEU A 15 4.21 -11.38 -11.68
CA LEU A 15 4.85 -10.60 -10.60
C LEU A 15 3.97 -10.46 -9.35
N ASP A 16 2.68 -10.17 -9.53
CA ASP A 16 1.72 -10.09 -8.41
C ASP A 16 1.56 -11.45 -7.70
N ARG A 17 1.78 -12.58 -8.39
CA ARG A 17 1.74 -13.92 -7.78
C ARG A 17 3.00 -14.20 -6.98
N LEU A 18 4.17 -13.81 -7.47
CA LEU A 18 5.44 -13.91 -6.77
C LEU A 18 5.43 -13.13 -5.46
N GLU A 19 5.06 -11.85 -5.52
CA GLU A 19 5.01 -10.97 -4.35
C GLU A 19 4.13 -11.56 -3.25
N ARG A 20 2.93 -12.04 -3.61
CA ARG A 20 2.01 -12.69 -2.66
C ARG A 20 2.52 -14.01 -2.11
N ALA A 21 3.18 -14.83 -2.93
CA ALA A 21 3.76 -16.10 -2.48
C ALA A 21 4.88 -15.85 -1.45
N LEU A 22 5.72 -14.86 -1.70
CA LEU A 22 6.84 -14.50 -0.84
C LEU A 22 6.37 -13.86 0.48
N ALA A 23 5.41 -12.94 0.42
CA ALA A 23 4.83 -12.32 1.62
C ALA A 23 4.14 -13.34 2.55
N ARG A 24 3.51 -14.40 2.00
CA ARG A 24 2.92 -15.48 2.79
C ARG A 24 3.98 -16.32 3.49
N GLU A 25 5.07 -16.64 2.81
CA GLU A 25 6.14 -17.44 3.38
C GLU A 25 6.93 -16.67 4.45
N TYR A 26 7.19 -15.37 4.24
CA TYR A 26 7.78 -14.49 5.26
C TYR A 26 6.95 -14.47 6.55
N ARG A 27 5.62 -14.32 6.43
CA ARG A 27 4.71 -14.32 7.58
C ARG A 27 4.56 -15.68 8.25
N ARG A 28 4.71 -16.78 7.51
CA ARG A 28 4.78 -18.12 8.09
C ARG A 28 6.06 -18.28 8.91
N GLN A 29 7.16 -17.70 8.47
CA GLN A 29 8.47 -17.83 9.13
C GLN A 29 8.62 -16.91 10.34
N LEU A 30 8.07 -15.69 10.32
CA LEU A 30 7.96 -14.86 11.53
C LEU A 30 7.19 -15.57 12.65
N ARG A 31 6.22 -16.41 12.30
CA ARG A 31 5.50 -17.26 13.26
C ARG A 31 6.34 -18.43 13.79
N GLN A 32 7.43 -18.80 13.11
CA GLN A 32 8.28 -19.94 13.46
C GLN A 32 9.62 -19.50 14.10
N ALA A 33 10.13 -18.31 13.79
CA ALA A 33 11.42 -17.79 14.22
C ALA A 33 11.34 -17.09 15.59
N GLY A 34 11.24 -17.90 16.65
CA GLY A 34 11.30 -17.44 18.04
C GLY A 34 12.70 -17.49 18.68
N ARG A 35 13.83 -17.53 17.94
CA ARG A 35 15.20 -17.58 18.52
C ARG A 35 16.28 -16.93 17.64
N PRO A 36 17.30 -16.25 18.23
CA PRO A 36 18.33 -15.52 17.48
C PRO A 36 19.64 -16.30 17.25
N GLY A 37 20.25 -16.07 16.08
CA GLY A 37 21.63 -16.42 15.72
C GLY A 37 21.84 -16.49 14.20
N ILE A 38 22.69 -15.64 13.61
CA ILE A 38 23.17 -15.79 12.21
C ILE A 38 24.70 -15.92 12.21
N ALA A 39 25.20 -16.93 11.49
CA ALA A 39 26.60 -17.11 11.12
C ALA A 39 26.89 -16.69 9.67
N LEU A 40 28.17 -16.37 9.41
CA LEU A 40 28.77 -15.73 8.22
C LEU A 40 28.73 -16.51 6.88
N ASP A 41 28.12 -17.70 6.81
CA ASP A 41 27.99 -18.48 5.56
C ASP A 41 26.96 -17.92 4.55
N GLN A 42 26.31 -16.81 4.87
CA GLN A 42 25.21 -16.24 4.09
C GLN A 42 25.67 -15.41 2.87
N ALA A 43 26.96 -15.06 2.76
CA ALA A 43 27.48 -14.19 1.71
C ALA A 43 27.53 -14.84 0.31
N GLY A 44 27.75 -16.16 0.23
CA GLY A 44 27.85 -16.87 -1.05
C GLY A 44 26.50 -17.01 -1.77
N ALA A 45 25.45 -17.36 -1.04
CA ALA A 45 24.09 -17.43 -1.58
C ALA A 45 23.57 -16.05 -2.02
N LEU A 46 23.99 -14.99 -1.31
CA LEU A 46 23.66 -13.60 -1.65
C LEU A 46 24.29 -13.14 -2.98
N LEU A 47 25.55 -13.51 -3.22
CA LEU A 47 26.24 -13.17 -4.47
C LEU A 47 25.65 -13.91 -5.67
N GLY A 48 25.25 -15.18 -5.51
CA GLY A 48 24.57 -15.95 -6.56
C GLY A 48 23.22 -15.35 -6.96
N ALA A 49 22.40 -14.96 -5.96
CA ALA A 49 21.11 -14.31 -6.21
C ALA A 49 21.27 -12.94 -6.88
N LEU A 50 22.25 -12.14 -6.46
CA LEU A 50 22.55 -10.83 -7.08
C LEU A 50 23.02 -10.96 -8.54
N ALA A 51 23.86 -11.94 -8.85
CA ALA A 51 24.30 -12.19 -10.23
C ALA A 51 23.13 -12.60 -11.14
N PHE A 52 22.27 -13.50 -10.67
CA PHE A 52 21.06 -13.92 -11.38
C PHE A 52 20.12 -12.74 -11.67
N LEU A 53 19.96 -11.82 -10.70
CA LEU A 53 19.09 -10.64 -10.84
C LEU A 53 19.65 -9.60 -11.81
N LEU A 54 20.97 -9.36 -11.79
CA LEU A 54 21.62 -8.47 -12.75
C LEU A 54 21.47 -9.00 -14.18
N GLU A 55 21.56 -10.32 -14.36
CA GLU A 55 21.34 -10.96 -15.66
C GLU A 55 19.87 -10.86 -16.10
N ALA A 56 18.91 -11.12 -15.19
CA ALA A 56 17.49 -10.95 -15.46
C ALA A 56 17.15 -9.49 -15.85
N GLN A 57 17.70 -8.50 -15.13
CA GLN A 57 17.49 -7.08 -15.42
C GLN A 57 18.10 -6.66 -16.77
N ALA A 58 19.29 -7.17 -17.10
CA ALA A 58 19.94 -6.90 -18.39
C ALA A 58 19.13 -7.49 -19.55
N ARG A 59 18.64 -8.73 -19.42
CA ARG A 59 17.79 -9.38 -20.44
C ARG A 59 16.44 -8.69 -20.59
N LEU A 60 15.86 -8.21 -19.49
CA LEU A 60 14.56 -7.55 -19.52
C LEU A 60 14.61 -6.16 -20.17
N ARG A 61 15.73 -5.45 -20.06
CA ARG A 61 15.98 -4.20 -20.80
C ARG A 61 16.14 -4.41 -22.30
N GLN A 62 16.46 -5.62 -22.73
CA GLN A 62 16.69 -5.98 -24.13
C GLN A 62 15.50 -6.73 -24.76
N ALA A 63 14.58 -7.26 -23.96
CA ALA A 63 13.45 -8.05 -24.44
C ALA A 63 12.43 -7.20 -25.22
N GLN A 64 12.20 -7.56 -26.48
CA GLN A 64 11.25 -6.91 -27.40
C GLN A 64 10.15 -7.86 -27.90
N SER A 65 10.19 -9.15 -27.54
CA SER A 65 9.36 -10.22 -28.12
C SER A 65 8.72 -11.18 -27.11
N ARG A 66 7.77 -12.01 -27.60
CA ARG A 66 6.96 -12.95 -26.80
C ARG A 66 7.75 -14.19 -26.34
N GLU A 67 8.78 -14.57 -27.07
CA GLU A 67 9.67 -15.68 -26.71
C GLU A 67 10.55 -15.30 -25.52
N GLU A 68 10.97 -14.04 -25.42
CA GLU A 68 11.78 -13.53 -24.30
C GLU A 68 10.99 -13.46 -22.98
N LEU A 69 9.67 -13.26 -23.05
CA LEU A 69 8.78 -13.35 -21.88
C LEU A 69 8.63 -14.79 -21.37
N GLN A 70 8.62 -15.79 -22.25
CA GLN A 70 8.59 -17.20 -21.86
C GLN A 70 9.90 -17.64 -21.21
N VAL A 71 11.03 -17.08 -21.66
CA VAL A 71 12.33 -17.28 -21.01
C VAL A 71 12.33 -16.70 -19.59
N LEU A 72 11.69 -15.55 -19.38
CA LEU A 72 11.54 -14.95 -18.04
C LEU A 72 10.63 -15.78 -17.12
N GLU A 73 9.50 -16.28 -17.63
CA GLU A 73 8.61 -17.19 -16.87
C GLU A 73 9.34 -18.50 -16.50
N ALA A 74 10.13 -19.07 -17.41
CA ALA A 74 10.92 -20.27 -17.13
C ALA A 74 12.04 -20.01 -16.10
N LEU A 75 12.70 -18.85 -16.18
CA LEU A 75 13.73 -18.44 -15.21
C LEU A 75 13.13 -18.23 -13.81
N GLU A 76 11.92 -17.69 -13.72
CA GLU A 76 11.19 -17.59 -12.47
C GLU A 76 10.84 -18.97 -11.89
N GLU A 77 10.27 -19.86 -12.69
CA GLU A 77 9.92 -21.21 -12.24
C GLU A 77 11.15 -21.97 -11.74
N GLN A 78 12.28 -21.84 -12.45
CA GLN A 78 13.54 -22.42 -12.06
C GLN A 78 14.08 -21.82 -10.75
N ALA A 79 14.07 -20.49 -10.62
CA ALA A 79 14.48 -19.81 -9.39
C ALA A 79 13.60 -20.21 -8.19
N LEU A 80 12.29 -20.34 -8.39
CA LEU A 80 11.36 -20.81 -7.36
C LEU A 80 11.58 -22.28 -6.99
N ALA A 81 11.89 -23.14 -7.96
CA ALA A 81 12.15 -24.56 -7.73
C ALA A 81 13.46 -24.76 -6.95
N GLU A 82 14.52 -24.04 -7.32
CA GLU A 82 15.80 -24.05 -6.63
C GLU A 82 15.70 -23.41 -5.24
N TRP A 83 14.87 -22.38 -5.08
CA TRP A 83 14.55 -21.79 -3.78
C TRP A 83 13.80 -22.76 -2.85
N ARG A 84 12.89 -23.57 -3.39
CA ARG A 84 12.16 -24.59 -2.61
C ARG A 84 13.04 -25.75 -2.15
N SER A 85 14.16 -26.00 -2.83
CA SER A 85 15.08 -27.09 -2.49
C SER A 85 16.13 -26.70 -1.46
N GLN A 86 16.39 -25.41 -1.22
CA GLN A 86 17.37 -24.95 -0.23
C GLN A 86 16.80 -24.88 1.21
N ALA A 87 17.59 -25.34 2.18
CA ALA A 87 17.19 -25.53 3.58
C ALA A 87 16.82 -24.21 4.31
N ARG A 88 16.00 -24.34 5.34
CA ARG A 88 15.18 -23.28 5.98
C ARG A 88 15.95 -22.22 6.79
N GLU A 89 17.27 -22.17 6.75
CA GLU A 89 18.10 -21.51 7.78
C GLU A 89 18.57 -20.08 7.46
N HIS A 90 18.29 -19.53 6.27
CA HIS A 90 18.88 -18.27 5.83
C HIS A 90 17.87 -17.11 5.74
N TRP A 91 17.47 -16.56 6.89
CA TRP A 91 16.47 -15.50 6.95
C TRP A 91 16.92 -14.15 6.40
N ALA A 92 18.19 -13.74 6.59
CA ALA A 92 18.67 -12.45 6.07
C ALA A 92 18.91 -12.48 4.55
N ALA A 93 19.34 -13.61 4.00
CA ALA A 93 19.40 -13.80 2.54
C ALA A 93 18.00 -13.68 1.89
N ARG A 94 16.96 -14.08 2.62
CA ARG A 94 15.55 -13.95 2.18
C ARG A 94 15.02 -12.52 2.26
N GLU A 95 15.35 -11.76 3.30
CA GLU A 95 14.95 -10.35 3.39
C GLU A 95 15.64 -9.50 2.30
N LEU A 96 16.92 -9.75 2.01
CA LEU A 96 17.60 -9.07 0.92
C LEU A 96 16.99 -9.42 -0.44
N LEU A 97 16.64 -10.70 -0.67
CA LEU A 97 15.98 -11.13 -1.90
C LEU A 97 14.62 -10.43 -2.10
N LEU A 98 13.84 -10.27 -1.04
CA LEU A 98 12.56 -9.53 -1.06
C LEU A 98 12.77 -8.08 -1.51
N ARG A 99 13.70 -7.36 -0.87
CA ARG A 99 14.03 -5.97 -1.24
C ARG A 99 14.54 -5.86 -2.68
N LEU A 100 15.32 -6.82 -3.12
CA LEU A 100 15.85 -6.84 -4.49
C LEU A 100 14.75 -7.11 -5.52
N LEU A 101 13.77 -7.96 -5.21
CA LEU A 101 12.61 -8.19 -6.07
C LEU A 101 11.67 -6.98 -6.12
N GLU A 102 11.49 -6.27 -5.01
CA GLU A 102 10.75 -4.99 -4.97
C GLU A 102 11.41 -3.93 -5.86
N LEU A 103 12.74 -3.81 -5.79
CA LEU A 103 13.52 -2.90 -6.65
C LEU A 103 13.43 -3.29 -8.13
N LEU A 104 13.48 -4.59 -8.43
CA LEU A 104 13.32 -5.08 -9.79
C LEU A 104 11.91 -4.79 -10.33
N ASN A 105 10.88 -5.02 -9.51
CA ASN A 105 9.50 -4.66 -9.81
C ASN A 105 9.31 -3.16 -10.07
N GLY A 106 9.96 -2.30 -9.27
CA GLY A 106 9.96 -0.84 -9.46
C GLY A 106 10.57 -0.43 -10.79
N ALA A 107 11.79 -0.90 -11.08
CA ALA A 107 12.49 -0.61 -12.33
C ALA A 107 11.75 -1.16 -13.57
N MET A 108 11.06 -2.28 -13.43
CA MET A 108 10.22 -2.86 -14.50
C MET A 108 8.97 -2.04 -14.76
N ARG A 109 8.29 -1.57 -13.70
CA ARG A 109 7.12 -0.68 -13.85
C ARG A 109 7.52 0.61 -14.55
N GLU A 110 8.65 1.19 -14.16
CA GLU A 110 9.22 2.39 -14.79
C GLU A 110 9.58 2.15 -16.26
N ALA A 111 10.24 1.03 -16.58
CA ALA A 111 10.56 0.66 -17.96
C ALA A 111 9.32 0.40 -18.83
N LEU A 112 8.21 -0.04 -18.23
CA LEU A 112 6.93 -0.25 -18.91
C LEU A 112 6.11 1.05 -19.07
N ASP A 113 6.38 2.08 -18.26
CA ASP A 113 5.70 3.39 -18.29
C ASP A 113 6.21 4.33 -19.40
N VAL A 114 7.35 4.02 -20.04
CA VAL A 114 7.99 4.87 -21.07
C VAL A 114 7.18 4.98 -22.38
N GLN A 115 6.07 4.25 -22.54
CA GLN A 115 5.16 4.47 -23.67
C GLN A 115 3.71 4.57 -23.24
N GLY A 116 3.34 5.78 -22.77
CA GLY A 116 2.04 6.41 -22.97
C GLY A 116 0.84 5.47 -22.99
N GLU A 117 0.66 4.69 -21.92
CA GLU A 117 -0.65 4.07 -21.70
C GLU A 117 -1.67 5.18 -21.43
N PRO A 118 -2.90 5.07 -21.94
CA PRO A 118 -3.97 5.96 -21.52
C PRO A 118 -4.05 5.92 -20.00
N ALA A 119 -4.06 7.09 -19.36
CA ALA A 119 -4.14 7.23 -17.92
C ALA A 119 -5.17 6.22 -17.36
N PRO A 120 -4.82 5.42 -16.33
CA PRO A 120 -5.75 4.45 -15.80
C PRO A 120 -7.07 5.15 -15.49
N ALA A 121 -8.19 4.54 -15.88
CA ALA A 121 -9.51 5.08 -15.61
C ALA A 121 -9.56 5.51 -14.13
N ARG A 122 -9.90 6.80 -13.90
CA ARG A 122 -9.95 7.39 -12.55
C ARG A 122 -10.75 6.46 -11.65
N ARG A 123 -10.13 5.99 -10.57
CA ARG A 123 -10.81 5.09 -9.63
C ARG A 123 -11.61 5.93 -8.65
N GLU A 124 -12.84 5.55 -8.39
CA GLU A 124 -13.65 6.24 -7.39
C GLU A 124 -13.34 5.66 -5.99
N VAL A 125 -13.08 6.51 -5.01
CA VAL A 125 -13.09 6.14 -3.60
C VAL A 125 -14.39 6.62 -2.99
N VAL A 126 -15.18 5.68 -2.48
CA VAL A 126 -16.50 5.94 -1.91
C VAL A 126 -16.41 5.89 -0.40
N VAL A 127 -16.85 6.97 0.24
CA VAL A 127 -16.81 7.12 1.69
C VAL A 127 -18.24 7.23 2.23
N PRO A 128 -18.75 6.24 2.98
CA PRO A 128 -20.05 6.36 3.59
C PRO A 128 -20.09 7.53 4.58
N SER A 129 -21.11 8.39 4.48
CA SER A 129 -21.36 9.46 5.45
C SER A 129 -21.50 8.93 6.89
N VAL A 130 -22.12 7.75 7.06
CA VAL A 130 -22.24 7.08 8.37
C VAL A 130 -20.87 6.79 8.99
N LEU A 131 -19.90 6.36 8.19
CA LEU A 131 -18.52 6.15 8.65
C LEU A 131 -17.89 7.46 9.14
N LEU A 132 -18.15 8.57 8.43
CA LEU A 132 -17.60 9.88 8.80
C LEU A 132 -18.23 10.44 10.06
N TYR A 133 -19.54 10.25 10.26
CA TYR A 133 -20.20 10.61 11.51
C TYR A 133 -19.66 9.77 12.67
N GLN A 134 -19.52 8.45 12.49
CA GLN A 134 -18.90 7.58 13.50
C GLN A 134 -17.48 8.03 13.84
N ALA A 135 -16.65 8.28 12.83
CA ALA A 135 -15.29 8.78 13.02
C ALA A 135 -15.29 10.12 13.77
N ARG A 136 -16.15 11.07 13.41
CA ARG A 136 -16.24 12.38 14.09
C ARG A 136 -16.54 12.24 15.58
N GLU A 137 -17.48 11.38 15.96
CA GLU A 137 -17.83 11.14 17.37
C GLU A 137 -16.69 10.45 18.13
N GLU A 138 -15.88 9.64 17.44
CA GLU A 138 -14.78 8.91 18.05
C GLU A 138 -13.46 9.70 18.11
N ILE A 139 -13.26 10.71 17.27
CA ILE A 139 -11.91 11.27 17.03
C ILE A 139 -11.60 12.54 17.83
N PHE A 140 -12.59 13.15 18.52
CA PHE A 140 -12.43 14.38 19.30
C PHE A 140 -12.80 14.23 20.78
N PRO A 141 -12.28 15.14 21.63
CA PRO A 141 -10.88 15.25 22.01
C PRO A 141 -10.48 14.15 23.03
N PRO A 142 -9.18 13.82 23.17
CA PRO A 142 -7.97 14.39 22.53
C PRO A 142 -7.78 13.97 21.05
N GLU A 143 -6.70 14.41 20.39
CA GLU A 143 -6.34 13.90 19.05
C GLU A 143 -6.27 12.38 19.04
N ARG A 144 -6.99 11.75 18.12
CA ARG A 144 -7.07 10.30 17.97
C ARG A 144 -6.71 9.90 16.55
N LEU A 145 -6.29 8.66 16.39
CA LEU A 145 -5.87 8.10 15.11
C LEU A 145 -6.69 6.85 14.80
N LEU A 146 -7.43 6.90 13.71
CA LEU A 146 -8.21 5.80 13.17
C LEU A 146 -7.57 5.30 11.88
N VAL A 147 -7.65 4.00 11.65
CA VAL A 147 -7.35 3.38 10.34
C VAL A 147 -8.62 2.78 9.76
N VAL A 148 -8.77 2.84 8.45
CA VAL A 148 -10.02 2.49 7.78
C VAL A 148 -9.78 1.39 6.76
N ALA A 149 -10.60 0.35 6.86
CA ALA A 149 -10.64 -0.75 5.93
C ALA A 149 -11.31 -0.32 4.61
N GLY A 150 -10.72 -0.72 3.49
CA GLY A 150 -11.34 -0.63 2.18
C GLY A 150 -11.62 -2.00 1.58
N GLN A 151 -12.72 -2.07 0.84
CA GLN A 151 -13.05 -3.15 -0.09
C GLN A 151 -12.75 -2.69 -1.51
N ARG A 152 -12.14 -3.57 -2.33
CA ARG A 152 -12.00 -3.31 -3.76
C ARG A 152 -13.31 -3.61 -4.46
N GLU A 153 -13.78 -2.64 -5.24
CA GLU A 153 -14.93 -2.78 -6.12
C GLU A 153 -14.49 -2.74 -7.58
N LYS A 154 -15.39 -3.10 -8.50
CA LYS A 154 -15.11 -3.13 -9.94
C LYS A 154 -14.49 -1.82 -10.46
N ASP A 155 -15.02 -0.69 -9.98
CA ASP A 155 -14.69 0.65 -10.48
C ASP A 155 -14.01 1.53 -9.42
N GLY A 156 -13.58 0.95 -8.28
CA GLY A 156 -13.14 1.77 -7.15
C GLY A 156 -12.79 1.06 -5.86
N VAL A 157 -12.82 1.84 -4.78
CA VAL A 157 -12.63 1.39 -3.39
C VAL A 157 -13.81 1.89 -2.56
N TRP A 158 -14.43 1.00 -1.80
CA TRP A 158 -15.45 1.36 -0.82
C TRP A 158 -14.84 1.35 0.59
N LEU A 159 -14.90 2.48 1.31
CA LEU A 159 -14.46 2.53 2.70
C LEU A 159 -15.54 1.95 3.62
N GLU A 160 -15.13 1.11 4.57
CA GLU A 160 -16.03 0.39 5.46
C GLU A 160 -15.76 0.73 6.93
N ALA A 161 -15.06 -0.14 7.65
CA ALA A 161 -14.89 -0.05 9.10
C ALA A 161 -13.67 0.80 9.48
N ALA A 162 -13.86 1.68 10.46
CA ALA A 162 -12.77 2.36 11.16
C ALA A 162 -12.32 1.54 12.39
N PHE A 163 -11.03 1.61 12.68
CA PHE A 163 -10.43 1.00 13.86
C PHE A 163 -9.65 2.07 14.61
N ASP A 164 -9.99 2.29 15.88
CA ASP A 164 -9.21 3.14 16.76
C ASP A 164 -7.86 2.48 17.08
N VAL A 165 -6.80 3.09 16.56
CA VAL A 165 -5.42 2.67 16.79
C VAL A 165 -4.65 3.69 17.61
N THR A 166 -5.35 4.59 18.31
CA THR A 166 -4.72 5.62 19.13
C THR A 166 -3.83 5.01 20.22
N GLY A 167 -2.58 5.47 20.24
CA GLY A 167 -1.59 5.21 21.29
C GLY A 167 -1.33 6.47 22.10
N ALA A 168 -0.08 6.92 22.13
CA ALA A 168 0.28 8.17 22.81
C ALA A 168 -0.32 9.38 22.06
N SER A 169 -1.12 10.19 22.76
CA SER A 169 -1.83 11.35 22.21
C SER A 169 -1.70 12.58 23.11
N SER A 170 -1.67 13.76 22.50
CA SER A 170 -1.81 15.08 23.12
C SER A 170 -2.65 15.99 22.22
N THR A 171 -2.81 17.26 22.58
CA THR A 171 -3.65 18.22 21.83
C THR A 171 -3.15 18.54 20.41
N GLY A 172 -1.90 18.23 20.08
CA GLY A 172 -1.30 18.53 18.76
C GLY A 172 -0.35 17.44 18.27
N HIS A 173 -0.49 16.23 18.81
CA HIS A 173 0.33 15.09 18.41
C HIS A 173 -0.36 13.77 18.78
N VAL A 174 -0.48 12.86 17.83
CA VAL A 174 -0.94 11.48 18.05
C VAL A 174 0.00 10.46 17.40
N ARG A 175 0.15 9.29 18.01
CA ARG A 175 0.82 8.12 17.42
C ARG A 175 -0.08 6.91 17.50
N ALA A 176 0.04 6.04 16.49
CA ALA A 176 -0.57 4.73 16.54
C ALA A 176 0.03 3.89 17.67
N ASP A 177 -0.81 3.19 18.43
CA ASP A 177 -0.39 2.05 19.23
C ASP A 177 -0.04 0.89 18.29
N PRO A 178 1.20 0.37 18.29
CA PRO A 178 1.61 -0.67 17.37
C PRO A 178 0.79 -1.97 17.49
N THR A 179 0.33 -2.31 18.70
CA THR A 179 -0.45 -3.52 18.96
C THR A 179 -1.86 -3.37 18.40
N ARG A 180 -2.50 -2.21 18.59
CA ARG A 180 -3.82 -1.93 18.02
C ARG A 180 -3.77 -1.87 16.50
N LEU A 181 -2.77 -1.19 15.94
CA LEU A 181 -2.56 -1.15 14.49
C LEU A 181 -2.37 -2.55 13.91
N ALA A 182 -1.51 -3.38 14.51
CA ALA A 182 -1.33 -4.76 14.06
C ALA A 182 -2.64 -5.57 14.10
N ARG A 183 -3.44 -5.41 15.16
CA ARG A 183 -4.75 -6.08 15.27
C ARG A 183 -5.73 -5.61 14.19
N ALA A 184 -5.80 -4.31 13.91
CA ALA A 184 -6.63 -3.75 12.85
C ALA A 184 -6.23 -4.32 11.48
N LEU A 185 -4.93 -4.33 11.16
CA LEU A 185 -4.41 -4.88 9.90
C LEU A 185 -4.68 -6.39 9.77
N ILE A 186 -4.53 -7.16 10.85
CA ILE A 186 -4.88 -8.59 10.86
C ILE A 186 -6.39 -8.79 10.65
N ALA A 187 -7.22 -7.95 11.26
CA ALA A 187 -8.67 -8.02 11.07
C ALA A 187 -9.04 -7.72 9.62
N MET A 188 -8.49 -6.65 9.04
CA MET A 188 -8.67 -6.31 7.63
C MET A 188 -8.29 -7.49 6.73
N GLU A 189 -7.10 -8.07 6.93
CA GLU A 189 -6.66 -9.21 6.15
C GLU A 189 -7.63 -10.40 6.25
N ARG A 190 -8.10 -10.73 7.46
CA ARG A 190 -9.02 -11.86 7.69
C ARG A 190 -10.38 -11.68 7.01
N THR A 191 -10.75 -10.45 6.71
CA THR A 191 -12.00 -10.10 6.03
C THR A 191 -11.81 -9.75 4.55
N ASP A 192 -10.63 -10.05 3.97
CA ASP A 192 -10.27 -9.67 2.60
C ASP A 192 -10.46 -8.16 2.33
N ARG A 193 -9.99 -7.36 3.30
CA ARG A 193 -9.91 -5.90 3.27
C ARG A 193 -8.47 -5.44 3.37
N PHE A 194 -8.23 -4.18 3.05
CA PHE A 194 -6.91 -3.56 3.13
C PHE A 194 -6.98 -2.19 3.78
N LEU A 195 -5.85 -1.69 4.26
CA LEU A 195 -5.73 -0.33 4.77
C LEU A 195 -5.91 0.67 3.61
N ALA A 196 -7.07 1.33 3.56
CA ALA A 196 -7.45 2.20 2.46
C ALA A 196 -7.46 3.67 2.84
N ALA A 197 -7.69 3.98 4.10
CA ALA A 197 -7.52 5.34 4.61
C ALA A 197 -7.06 5.36 6.06
N TRP A 198 -6.62 6.52 6.50
CA TRP A 198 -6.41 6.82 7.91
C TRP A 198 -6.89 8.22 8.22
N MET A 199 -7.34 8.39 9.46
CA MET A 199 -8.06 9.57 9.89
C MET A 199 -7.51 10.03 11.23
N HIS A 200 -7.35 11.34 11.39
CA HIS A 200 -7.05 11.95 12.68
C HIS A 200 -7.74 13.31 12.82
N SER A 201 -7.79 13.80 14.04
CA SER A 201 -8.26 15.15 14.35
C SER A 201 -7.10 16.11 14.56
N HIS A 202 -7.32 17.38 14.26
CA HIS A 202 -6.49 18.50 14.67
C HIS A 202 -7.28 19.39 15.65
N PRO A 203 -6.59 20.15 16.52
CA PRO A 203 -7.25 21.17 17.33
C PRO A 203 -7.76 22.31 16.44
N GLY A 204 -8.98 22.77 16.69
CA GLY A 204 -9.60 23.89 15.99
C GLY A 204 -10.98 23.57 15.44
N ASN A 205 -11.61 24.56 14.82
CA ASN A 205 -12.95 24.44 14.23
C ASN A 205 -13.05 25.26 12.93
N SER A 206 -12.01 25.21 12.10
CA SER A 206 -11.97 25.93 10.82
C SER A 206 -11.50 25.05 9.68
N PRO A 207 -11.83 25.40 8.42
CA PRO A 207 -11.32 24.70 7.25
C PRO A 207 -9.79 24.63 7.18
N GLU A 208 -9.09 25.66 7.66
CA GLU A 208 -7.64 25.74 7.66
C GLU A 208 -7.01 24.78 8.67
N ALA A 209 -7.71 24.54 9.80
CA ALA A 209 -7.28 23.59 10.82
C ALA A 209 -7.34 22.12 10.34
N THR A 210 -7.95 21.84 9.19
CA THR A 210 -7.93 20.49 8.57
C THR A 210 -6.70 20.22 7.70
N ARG A 211 -5.78 21.18 7.55
CA ARG A 211 -4.63 21.00 6.66
C ARG A 211 -3.62 20.01 7.26
N PRO A 212 -3.15 19.00 6.50
CA PRO A 212 -2.18 18.05 7.01
C PRO A 212 -0.87 18.78 7.37
N SER A 213 -0.32 18.44 8.53
CA SER A 213 0.99 18.94 8.95
C SER A 213 2.12 18.24 8.17
N PRO A 214 3.36 18.77 8.21
CA PRO A 214 4.51 18.07 7.65
C PRO A 214 4.77 16.68 8.26
N ILE A 215 4.31 16.42 9.49
CA ILE A 215 4.40 15.10 10.12
C ILE A 215 3.39 14.15 9.47
N ASP A 216 2.16 14.62 9.26
CA ASP A 216 1.10 13.84 8.61
C ASP A 216 1.51 13.42 7.20
N LEU A 217 2.07 14.35 6.42
CA LEU A 217 2.56 14.07 5.07
C LEU A 217 3.70 13.05 5.05
N ARG A 218 4.66 13.14 5.99
CA ARG A 218 5.72 12.12 6.11
C ARG A 218 5.15 10.75 6.49
N GLN A 219 4.19 10.72 7.42
CA GLN A 219 3.56 9.48 7.85
C GLN A 219 2.79 8.80 6.71
N GLN A 220 2.09 9.59 5.90
CA GLN A 220 1.42 9.13 4.69
C GLN A 220 2.42 8.50 3.72
N GLU A 221 3.57 9.12 3.50
CA GLU A 221 4.59 8.60 2.58
C GLU A 221 5.21 7.29 3.07
N ASP A 222 5.43 7.17 4.38
CA ASP A 222 5.84 5.90 4.98
C ASP A 222 4.78 4.81 4.80
N TRP A 223 3.49 5.13 4.94
CA TRP A 223 2.41 4.15 4.80
C TRP A 223 2.10 3.80 3.34
N LEU A 224 2.27 4.74 2.41
CA LEU A 224 2.14 4.47 0.98
C LEU A 224 3.14 3.41 0.50
N ARG A 225 4.35 3.39 1.08
CA ARG A 225 5.38 2.39 0.77
C ARG A 225 4.92 0.97 1.10
N ASP A 226 4.23 0.81 2.23
CA ASP A 226 4.03 -0.50 2.85
C ASP A 226 2.59 -1.05 2.68
N TYR A 227 1.59 -0.23 2.33
CA TYR A 227 0.17 -0.64 2.35
C TYR A 227 -0.59 -0.51 1.02
N SER A 228 -0.76 0.70 0.49
CA SER A 228 -1.61 0.93 -0.68
C SER A 228 -1.19 2.17 -1.44
N PRO A 229 -1.00 2.13 -2.77
CA PRO A 229 -0.70 3.33 -3.56
C PRO A 229 -1.86 4.33 -3.61
N TYR A 230 -3.05 3.93 -3.16
CA TYR A 230 -4.28 4.75 -3.12
C TYR A 230 -4.71 5.11 -1.69
N LEU A 231 -3.81 4.98 -0.70
CA LEU A 231 -4.10 5.33 0.68
C LEU A 231 -4.53 6.80 0.77
N LEU A 232 -5.65 7.05 1.44
CA LEU A 232 -6.11 8.41 1.75
C LEU A 232 -5.80 8.77 3.20
N GLY A 233 -5.37 10.01 3.42
CA GLY A 233 -5.43 10.66 4.73
C GLY A 233 -6.72 11.47 4.84
N ALA A 234 -7.28 11.59 6.04
CA ALA A 234 -8.34 12.53 6.33
C ALA A 234 -8.10 13.23 7.67
N THR A 235 -8.27 14.54 7.69
CA THR A 235 -8.07 15.36 8.88
C THR A 235 -9.36 16.06 9.25
N PHE A 236 -9.79 15.87 10.49
CA PHE A 236 -11.00 16.45 11.05
C PHE A 236 -10.65 17.69 11.89
N ALA A 237 -11.43 18.76 11.78
CA ALA A 237 -11.37 19.91 12.70
C ALA A 237 -12.78 20.47 12.93
N GLY A 238 -13.39 20.16 14.08
CA GLY A 238 -14.78 20.51 14.39
C GLY A 238 -15.78 19.93 13.39
N ASP A 239 -16.46 20.78 12.62
CA ASP A 239 -17.43 20.34 11.58
C ASP A 239 -16.80 20.17 10.19
N TRP A 240 -15.48 20.25 10.10
CA TRP A 240 -14.75 20.18 8.84
C TRP A 240 -13.97 18.88 8.71
N ILE A 241 -13.92 18.35 7.49
CA ILE A 241 -13.04 17.25 7.12
C ILE A 241 -12.34 17.57 5.80
N ARG A 242 -11.03 17.32 5.76
CA ARG A 242 -10.25 17.37 4.52
C ARG A 242 -9.65 16.02 4.24
N PHE A 243 -9.91 15.51 3.05
CA PHE A 243 -9.20 14.35 2.52
C PHE A 243 -7.95 14.79 1.76
N TRP A 244 -6.92 13.97 1.80
CA TRP A 244 -5.66 14.26 1.15
C TRP A 244 -4.90 12.97 0.86
N GLY A 245 -3.86 13.05 0.03
CA GLY A 245 -3.03 11.90 -0.35
C GLY A 245 -2.63 11.99 -1.81
N ARG A 246 -1.47 11.40 -2.14
CA ARG A 246 -0.85 11.51 -3.48
C ARG A 246 -1.80 11.16 -4.62
N ALA A 247 -2.51 10.02 -4.51
CA ALA A 247 -3.41 9.57 -5.57
C ALA A 247 -4.59 10.55 -5.81
N LEU A 248 -5.04 11.25 -4.77
CA LEU A 248 -6.10 12.25 -4.87
C LEU A 248 -5.56 13.53 -5.52
N THR A 249 -4.41 14.02 -5.05
CA THR A 249 -3.75 15.23 -5.58
C THR A 249 -3.33 15.09 -7.04
N GLU A 250 -2.87 13.90 -7.44
CA GLU A 250 -2.49 13.58 -8.83
C GLU A 250 -3.70 13.23 -9.71
N GLY A 251 -4.92 13.23 -9.17
CA GLY A 251 -6.14 12.94 -9.91
C GLY A 251 -6.25 11.49 -10.40
N GLN A 252 -5.52 10.56 -9.77
CA GLN A 252 -5.60 9.11 -10.02
C GLN A 252 -6.86 8.52 -9.39
N VAL A 253 -7.33 9.12 -8.29
CA VAL A 253 -8.60 8.79 -7.65
C VAL A 253 -9.50 10.02 -7.53
N THR A 254 -10.81 9.80 -7.52
CA THR A 254 -11.82 10.79 -7.16
C THR A 254 -12.54 10.37 -5.89
N LEU A 255 -12.96 11.33 -5.08
CA LEU A 255 -13.72 11.07 -3.86
C LEU A 255 -15.21 11.29 -4.08
N ARG A 256 -16.01 10.38 -3.52
CA ARG A 256 -17.46 10.54 -3.41
C ARG A 256 -17.91 10.16 -2.01
N ILE A 257 -18.64 11.04 -1.35
CA ILE A 257 -19.35 10.69 -0.12
C ILE A 257 -20.70 10.07 -0.46
N ALA A 258 -20.99 8.90 0.11
CA ALA A 258 -22.26 8.20 -0.05
C ALA A 258 -23.19 8.47 1.14
N GLY A 259 -24.37 9.02 0.88
CA GLY A 259 -25.38 9.36 1.88
C GLY A 259 -25.55 10.87 2.04
N ALA A 260 -26.03 11.30 3.21
CA ALA A 260 -26.42 12.68 3.48
C ALA A 260 -25.66 13.26 4.69
N GLY A 261 -25.82 14.56 4.93
CA GLY A 261 -25.26 15.23 6.12
C GLY A 261 -23.78 15.62 6.01
N VAL A 262 -23.11 15.27 4.91
CA VAL A 262 -21.76 15.79 4.62
C VAL A 262 -21.76 16.36 3.21
N ALA A 263 -21.45 17.65 3.09
CA ALA A 263 -21.48 18.38 1.83
C ALA A 263 -20.06 18.78 1.40
N PRO A 264 -19.74 18.74 0.11
CA PRO A 264 -18.49 19.28 -0.39
C PRO A 264 -18.55 20.81 -0.34
N GLU A 265 -17.44 21.43 0.02
CA GLU A 265 -17.28 22.87 -0.16
C GLU A 265 -16.81 23.18 -1.58
N GLU A 266 -17.11 24.39 -2.08
CA GLU A 266 -16.60 24.85 -3.38
C GLU A 266 -15.06 24.79 -3.39
N GLY A 267 -14.48 24.09 -4.39
CA GLY A 267 -13.02 23.96 -4.49
C GLY A 267 -12.56 22.67 -5.17
N ASP A 268 -11.41 22.17 -4.70
CA ASP A 268 -10.68 21.03 -5.27
C ASP A 268 -11.30 19.64 -4.97
N GLY A 269 -12.49 19.59 -4.36
CA GLY A 269 -13.17 18.35 -3.99
C GLY A 269 -12.57 17.63 -2.77
N THR A 270 -11.66 18.27 -2.05
CA THR A 270 -10.98 17.66 -0.88
C THR A 270 -11.60 18.07 0.46
N LEU A 271 -12.26 19.23 0.51
CA LEU A 271 -12.84 19.80 1.72
C LEU A 271 -14.34 19.54 1.78
N TRP A 272 -14.80 19.07 2.93
CA TRP A 272 -16.19 18.77 3.19
C TRP A 272 -16.58 19.26 4.58
N ARG A 273 -17.89 19.45 4.77
CA ARG A 273 -18.46 19.95 6.01
C ARG A 273 -19.63 19.08 6.45
N PHE A 274 -19.70 18.80 7.74
CA PHE A 274 -20.89 18.21 8.37
C PHE A 274 -22.01 19.25 8.45
N ALA A 275 -23.21 18.87 8.03
CA ALA A 275 -24.43 19.67 8.10
C ALA A 275 -25.08 19.62 9.49
#